data_AF-A0A023D4A7-F1
#
_entry.id   AF-A0A023D4A7-F1
#
_cell.length_a   1.000
_cell.length_b   1.000
_cell.length_c   1.000
_cell.angle_alpha   90.00
_cell.angle_beta   90.00
_cell.angle_gamma   90.00
#
_symmetry.space_group_name_H-M   'P 1'
#
loop_
_entity.id
_entity.type
_entity.pdbx_description
1 polymer ?
#
loop_
_entity_poly.entity_id
_entity_poly.type
_entity_poly.pdbx_seq_one_letter_code
_entity_poly.pdbx_strand_id
1 'polypeptide(L)'
;MASRILIQPGQIWQPSSSAVPSRRIVDLVKGIVSYTCDLAAPPGEASQMVSQQLFRRWIRENDVSLVGNTGEKVSPSAELAKKIVSLRKAHGMTQEDLAEKLGLSRSAVAALETGRSSSTRKHVPTLAEIFGVPVDFFLTGMVEAETSMTVTADEADLLGLYRTLSPELKLKLQRLAETLTRQA
;
A
#
# COMPACT_ATOMS: atom_id res chain seq x y z
N MET A 1 29.42 -24.21 -7.65
CA MET A 1 28.30 -23.75 -6.80
C MET A 1 27.55 -22.67 -7.57
N ALA A 2 26.31 -22.92 -8.00
CA ALA A 2 25.58 -21.94 -8.81
C ALA A 2 25.23 -20.71 -7.96
N SER A 3 25.72 -19.54 -8.36
CA SER A 3 25.45 -18.25 -7.73
C SER A 3 23.95 -18.10 -7.49
N ARG A 4 23.55 -17.92 -6.23
CA ARG A 4 22.15 -17.84 -5.82
C ARG A 4 21.59 -16.53 -6.38
N ILE A 5 20.91 -16.58 -7.52
CA ILE A 5 20.31 -15.40 -8.15
C ILE A 5 19.37 -14.75 -7.14
N LEU A 6 19.74 -13.55 -6.68
CA LEU A 6 18.98 -12.78 -5.72
C LEU A 6 17.89 -12.03 -6.47
N ILE A 7 16.66 -12.51 -6.33
CA ILE A 7 15.45 -11.94 -6.92
C ILE A 7 14.93 -10.86 -5.97
N GLN A 8 14.76 -9.64 -6.46
CA GLN A 8 14.26 -8.50 -5.71
C GLN A 8 13.21 -7.74 -6.53
N PRO A 9 12.22 -7.09 -5.89
CA PRO A 9 11.35 -6.12 -6.54
C PRO A 9 12.14 -5.03 -7.28
N GLY A 10 11.57 -4.53 -8.37
CA GLY A 10 12.17 -3.51 -9.24
C GLY A 10 13.15 -4.03 -10.29
N GLN A 11 13.62 -5.28 -10.18
CA GLN A 11 14.55 -5.86 -11.17
C GLN A 11 13.90 -6.07 -12.54
N ILE A 12 14.59 -5.65 -13.60
CA ILE A 12 14.20 -5.85 -15.00
C ILE A 12 15.12 -6.90 -15.63
N TRP A 13 14.52 -8.00 -16.06
CA TRP A 13 15.18 -9.14 -16.66
C TRP A 13 14.87 -9.19 -18.15
N GLN A 14 15.90 -9.13 -19.00
CA GLN A 14 15.78 -9.12 -20.45
C GLN A 14 16.46 -10.37 -21.05
N PRO A 15 15.73 -11.18 -21.84
CA PRO A 15 16.31 -12.30 -22.56
C PRO A 15 17.24 -11.83 -23.69
N SER A 16 18.28 -12.60 -24.00
CA SER A 16 19.14 -12.36 -25.17
C SER A 16 18.39 -12.53 -26.50
N SER A 17 17.28 -13.29 -26.51
CA SER A 17 16.44 -13.54 -27.68
C SER A 17 15.15 -12.71 -27.65
N SER A 18 14.80 -12.08 -28.78
CA SER A 18 13.55 -11.30 -28.94
C SER A 18 12.28 -12.15 -28.94
N ALA A 19 12.40 -13.49 -28.96
CA ALA A 19 11.26 -14.41 -28.92
C ALA A 19 10.60 -14.50 -27.54
N VAL A 20 11.29 -14.08 -26.48
CA VAL A 20 10.81 -14.15 -25.09
C VAL A 20 10.65 -12.73 -24.55
N PRO A 21 9.49 -12.38 -23.95
CA PRO A 21 9.28 -11.04 -23.44
C PRO A 21 10.13 -10.78 -22.19
N SER A 22 10.63 -9.54 -22.08
CA SER A 22 11.26 -9.02 -20.86
C SER A 22 10.30 -9.06 -19.68
N ARG A 23 10.83 -9.22 -18.46
CA ARG A 23 10.03 -9.29 -17.23
C ARG A 23 10.57 -8.32 -16.20
N ARG A 24 9.71 -7.45 -15.69
CA ARG A 24 9.99 -6.59 -14.52
C ARG A 24 9.33 -7.18 -13.30
N ILE A 25 10.09 -7.38 -12.23
CA ILE A 25 9.57 -7.85 -10.96
C ILE A 25 8.87 -6.69 -10.25
N VAL A 26 7.56 -6.83 -10.08
CA VAL A 26 6.72 -5.85 -9.38
C VAL A 26 6.75 -6.10 -7.88
N ASP A 27 6.68 -7.36 -7.45
CA ASP A 27 6.60 -7.72 -6.03
C ASP A 27 7.14 -9.13 -5.75
N LEU A 28 7.49 -9.39 -4.48
CA LEU A 28 7.91 -10.69 -3.99
C LEU A 28 7.29 -10.94 -2.60
N VAL A 29 6.23 -11.76 -2.57
CA VAL A 29 5.48 -12.06 -1.33
C VAL A 29 5.47 -13.57 -1.10
N LYS A 30 5.99 -14.03 0.05
CA LYS A 30 6.04 -15.46 0.44
C LYS A 30 6.56 -16.41 -0.66
N GLY A 31 7.62 -16.01 -1.38
CA GLY A 31 8.19 -16.84 -2.44
C GLY A 31 7.34 -16.90 -3.71
N ILE A 32 6.34 -16.03 -3.84
CA ILE A 32 5.62 -15.77 -5.08
C ILE A 32 6.18 -14.48 -5.69
N VAL A 33 6.67 -14.58 -6.91
CA VAL A 33 7.16 -13.47 -7.72
C VAL A 33 5.99 -12.94 -8.54
N SER A 34 5.68 -11.66 -8.37
CA SER A 34 4.77 -10.93 -9.26
C SER A 34 5.61 -10.16 -10.25
N TYR A 35 5.36 -10.34 -11.55
CA TYR A 35 6.09 -9.66 -12.60
C TYR A 35 5.15 -9.19 -13.72
N THR A 36 5.57 -8.17 -14.46
CA THR A 36 4.88 -7.70 -15.66
C THR A 36 5.81 -7.82 -16.87
N CYS A 37 5.22 -8.13 -18.03
CA CYS A 37 5.92 -8.07 -19.31
C CYS A 37 5.83 -6.69 -19.96
N ASP A 38 4.90 -5.85 -19.50
CA ASP A 38 4.78 -4.46 -19.91
C ASP A 38 5.60 -3.59 -18.95
N LEU A 39 6.72 -3.08 -19.46
CA LEU A 39 7.63 -2.24 -18.69
C LEU A 39 7.05 -0.84 -18.41
N ALA A 40 6.05 -0.42 -19.20
CA ALA A 40 5.37 0.87 -19.05
C ALA A 40 4.10 0.78 -18.19
N ALA A 41 3.54 -0.43 -17.98
CA ALA A 41 2.35 -0.62 -17.16
C ALA A 41 2.58 -0.21 -15.69
N PRO A 42 1.58 0.38 -15.00
CA PRO A 42 1.70 0.73 -13.60
C PRO A 42 1.80 -0.51 -12.69
N PRO A 43 2.43 -0.40 -11.50
CA PRO A 43 2.57 -1.52 -10.57
C PRO A 43 1.22 -2.08 -10.11
N GLY A 44 0.86 -3.27 -10.60
CA GLY A 44 -0.38 -3.97 -10.19
C GLY A 44 -1.39 -4.19 -11.30
N GLU A 45 -1.29 -3.48 -12.42
CA GLU A 45 -2.06 -3.77 -13.63
C GLU A 45 -1.25 -4.76 -14.50
N ALA A 46 -1.93 -5.76 -15.06
CA ALA A 46 -1.34 -6.82 -15.90
C ALA A 46 -0.17 -7.63 -15.27
N SER A 47 -0.13 -7.76 -13.94
CA SER A 47 0.91 -8.53 -13.25
C SER A 47 0.60 -10.04 -13.23
N GLN A 48 1.56 -10.86 -13.65
CA GLN A 48 1.51 -12.32 -13.54
C GLN A 48 2.20 -12.80 -12.26
N MET A 49 1.66 -13.84 -11.65
CA MET A 49 2.17 -14.41 -10.40
C MET A 49 2.69 -15.82 -10.62
N VAL A 50 3.94 -16.08 -10.23
CA VAL A 50 4.57 -17.40 -10.32
C VAL A 50 5.37 -17.71 -9.06
N SER A 51 5.62 -18.99 -8.78
CA SER A 51 6.53 -19.34 -7.70
C SER A 51 7.96 -18.87 -8.01
N GLN A 52 8.73 -18.55 -6.98
CA GLN A 52 10.14 -18.16 -7.10
C GLN A 52 10.98 -19.25 -7.78
N GLN A 53 10.62 -20.52 -7.59
CA GLN A 53 11.29 -21.64 -8.27
C GLN A 53 11.04 -21.62 -9.78
N LEU A 54 9.79 -21.38 -10.21
CA LEU A 54 9.44 -21.27 -11.63
C LEU A 54 10.11 -20.05 -12.28
N PHE A 55 10.15 -18.91 -11.57
CA PHE A 55 10.86 -17.73 -12.08
C PHE A 55 12.37 -18.00 -12.24
N ARG A 56 13.01 -18.64 -11.26
CA ARG A 56 14.43 -19.05 -11.36
C ARG A 56 14.69 -20.06 -12.46
N ARG A 57 13.73 -20.92 -12.75
CA ARG A 57 13.81 -21.88 -13.86
C ARG A 57 13.77 -21.13 -15.18
N TRP A 58 12.84 -20.19 -15.33
CA TRP A 58 12.74 -19.33 -16.51
C TRP A 58 14.05 -18.56 -16.81
N ILE A 59 14.69 -17.95 -15.80
CA ILE A 59 15.98 -17.24 -15.97
C ILE A 59 17.05 -18.18 -16.55
N ARG A 60 17.13 -19.42 -16.05
CA ARG A 60 18.13 -20.41 -16.48
C ARG A 60 17.88 -20.96 -17.88
N GLU A 61 16.62 -21.12 -18.26
CA GLU A 61 16.24 -21.73 -19.55
C GLU A 61 16.29 -20.74 -20.73
N ASN A 62 16.22 -19.43 -20.49
CA ASN A 62 16.02 -18.42 -21.54
C ASN A 62 17.20 -17.44 -21.71
N ASP A 63 18.37 -17.73 -21.13
CA ASP A 63 19.58 -16.88 -21.16
C ASP A 63 19.27 -15.39 -20.90
N VAL A 64 18.81 -15.13 -19.68
CA VAL A 64 18.25 -13.83 -19.29
C VAL A 64 19.23 -13.05 -18.43
N SER A 65 19.48 -11.80 -18.79
CA SER A 65 20.37 -10.89 -18.05
C SER A 65 19.59 -9.81 -17.30
N LEU A 66 20.13 -9.37 -16.16
CA LEU A 66 19.59 -8.24 -15.39
C LEU A 66 20.06 -6.94 -16.05
N VAL A 67 19.13 -6.17 -16.62
CA VAL A 67 19.44 -4.96 -17.41
C VAL A 67 19.20 -3.67 -16.63
N GLY A 68 18.37 -3.71 -15.58
CA GLY A 68 18.11 -2.52 -14.77
C GLY A 68 17.34 -2.81 -13.50
N ASN A 69 17.22 -1.78 -12.67
CA ASN A 69 16.36 -1.75 -11.50
C ASN A 69 15.56 -0.43 -11.54
N THR A 70 14.25 -0.47 -11.35
CA THR A 70 13.39 0.75 -11.37
C THR A 70 13.63 1.72 -10.21
N GLY A 71 14.64 1.51 -9.36
CA GLY A 71 14.94 2.41 -8.22
C GLY A 71 13.97 2.28 -7.05
N GLU A 72 12.77 1.73 -7.29
CA GLU A 72 11.78 1.31 -6.30
C GLU A 72 12.33 0.15 -5.45
N LYS A 73 12.97 0.48 -4.33
CA LYS A 73 13.49 -0.51 -3.38
C LYS A 73 12.41 -1.16 -2.51
N VAL A 74 11.20 -0.63 -2.50
CA VAL A 74 10.13 -1.06 -1.60
C VAL A 74 9.04 -1.75 -2.42
N SER A 75 8.64 -2.95 -2.00
CA SER A 75 7.56 -3.66 -2.67
C SER A 75 6.22 -2.95 -2.45
N PRO A 76 5.34 -2.88 -3.47
CA PRO A 76 4.00 -2.32 -3.33
C PRO A 76 3.20 -2.95 -2.17
N SER A 77 3.32 -4.26 -1.96
CA SER A 77 2.65 -4.93 -0.84
C SER A 77 3.21 -4.52 0.54
N ALA A 78 4.50 -4.18 0.64
CA ALA A 78 5.08 -3.68 1.89
C ALA A 78 4.64 -2.24 2.18
N GLU A 79 4.49 -1.40 1.16
CA GLU A 79 3.95 -0.04 1.33
C GLU A 79 2.48 -0.08 1.76
N LEU A 80 1.67 -0.90 1.09
CA LEU A 80 0.28 -1.13 1.46
C LEU A 80 0.14 -1.60 2.91
N ALA A 81 0.98 -2.55 3.32
CA ALA A 81 1.03 -3.05 4.69
C ALA A 81 1.33 -1.93 5.70
N LYS A 82 2.30 -1.04 5.40
CA LYS A 82 2.58 0.12 6.25
C LYS A 82 1.39 1.06 6.37
N LYS A 83 0.68 1.35 5.26
CA LYS A 83 -0.52 2.19 5.29
C LYS A 83 -1.61 1.63 6.19
N ILE A 84 -1.86 0.32 6.11
CA ILE A 84 -2.84 -0.36 6.97
C ILE A 84 -2.45 -0.20 8.45
N VAL A 85 -1.18 -0.45 8.80
CA VAL A 85 -0.68 -0.27 10.18
C VAL A 85 -0.86 1.16 10.66
N SER A 86 -0.51 2.15 9.81
CA SER A 86 -0.62 3.56 10.15
C SER A 86 -2.06 3.98 10.41
N LEU A 87 -2.99 3.61 9.52
CA LEU A 87 -4.41 3.93 9.68
C LEU A 87 -5.02 3.27 10.91
N ARG A 88 -4.72 1.98 11.14
CA ARG A 88 -5.20 1.27 12.33
C ARG A 88 -4.75 1.98 13.62
N LYS A 89 -3.48 2.35 13.70
CA LYS A 89 -2.93 3.06 14.87
C LYS A 89 -3.52 4.45 15.03
N ALA A 90 -3.73 5.20 13.94
CA ALA A 90 -4.35 6.52 13.98
C ALA A 90 -5.79 6.47 14.52
N HIS A 91 -6.50 5.37 14.27
CA HIS A 91 -7.85 5.13 14.80
C HIS A 91 -7.85 4.49 16.20
N GLY A 92 -6.69 4.32 16.85
CA GLY A 92 -6.60 3.70 18.18
C GLY A 92 -6.97 2.22 18.22
N MET A 93 -7.08 1.55 17.08
CA MET A 93 -7.55 0.17 16.99
C MET A 93 -6.42 -0.84 17.28
N THR A 94 -6.75 -1.95 17.93
CA THR A 94 -5.88 -3.14 18.01
C THR A 94 -5.96 -3.98 16.72
N GLN A 95 -5.03 -4.93 16.55
CA GLN A 95 -5.12 -5.89 15.43
C GLN A 95 -6.36 -6.78 15.54
N GLU A 96 -6.87 -7.02 16.76
CA GLU A 96 -8.11 -7.78 16.97
C GLU A 96 -9.31 -6.96 16.50
N ASP A 97 -9.38 -5.68 16.90
CA ASP A 97 -10.49 -4.79 16.52
C ASP A 97 -10.62 -4.65 14.99
N LEU A 98 -9.47 -4.53 14.30
CA LEU A 98 -9.46 -4.49 12.83
C LEU A 98 -9.86 -5.85 12.23
N ALA A 99 -9.50 -6.95 12.88
CA ALA A 99 -9.86 -8.29 12.42
C ALA A 99 -11.38 -8.52 12.53
N GLU A 100 -11.99 -8.12 13.64
CA GLU A 100 -13.44 -8.16 13.83
C GLU A 100 -14.17 -7.35 12.75
N LYS A 101 -13.72 -6.12 12.47
CA LYS A 101 -14.30 -5.26 11.42
C LYS A 101 -14.15 -5.82 10.01
N LEU A 102 -13.07 -6.55 9.73
CA LEU A 102 -12.82 -7.18 8.43
C LEU A 102 -13.43 -8.58 8.29
N GLY A 103 -13.99 -9.15 9.37
CA GLY A 103 -14.42 -10.55 9.38
C GLY A 103 -13.26 -11.54 9.18
N LEU A 104 -12.07 -11.19 9.68
CA LEU A 104 -10.84 -11.98 9.56
C LEU A 104 -10.34 -12.44 10.94
N SER A 105 -9.38 -13.36 10.96
CA SER A 105 -8.63 -13.63 12.18
C SER A 105 -7.56 -12.57 12.43
N ARG A 106 -7.19 -12.35 13.70
CA ARG A 106 -6.04 -11.50 14.06
C ARG A 106 -4.75 -11.87 13.32
N SER A 107 -4.50 -13.17 13.14
CA SER A 107 -3.33 -13.66 12.40
C SER A 107 -3.37 -13.32 10.91
N ALA A 108 -4.56 -13.28 10.31
CA ALA A 108 -4.74 -12.80 8.95
C ALA A 108 -4.45 -11.31 8.86
N VAL A 109 -4.96 -10.48 9.77
CA VAL A 109 -4.64 -9.04 9.85
C VAL A 109 -3.14 -8.82 10.02
N ALA A 110 -2.47 -9.56 10.91
CA ALA A 110 -1.01 -9.50 11.05
C ALA A 110 -0.28 -9.86 9.75
N ALA A 111 -0.82 -10.76 8.92
CA ALA A 111 -0.26 -11.08 7.61
C ALA A 111 -0.47 -9.95 6.58
N LEU A 112 -1.60 -9.23 6.65
CA LEU A 112 -1.86 -8.02 5.86
C LEU A 112 -0.84 -6.92 6.22
N GLU A 113 -0.71 -6.64 7.53
CA GLU A 113 0.15 -5.59 8.09
C GLU A 113 1.65 -5.83 7.94
N THR A 114 2.06 -7.06 7.62
CA THR A 114 3.47 -7.41 7.35
C THR A 114 3.76 -7.55 5.86
N GLY A 115 2.79 -7.31 4.98
CA GLY A 115 2.95 -7.47 3.53
C GLY A 115 3.16 -8.93 3.11
N ARG A 116 2.87 -9.89 4.01
CA ARG A 116 3.07 -11.33 3.79
C ARG A 116 1.86 -12.01 3.15
N SER A 117 0.78 -11.28 2.92
CA SER A 117 -0.44 -11.77 2.27
C SER A 117 -0.51 -11.25 0.84
N SER A 118 -0.58 -12.16 -0.14
CA SER A 118 -0.87 -11.80 -1.53
C SER A 118 -2.29 -11.27 -1.72
N SER A 119 -3.14 -11.51 -0.73
CA SER A 119 -4.55 -11.15 -0.80
C SER A 119 -4.86 -9.76 -0.24
N THR A 120 -3.86 -9.01 0.24
CA THR A 120 -4.08 -7.69 0.87
C THR A 120 -4.88 -6.73 -0.01
N ARG A 121 -4.61 -6.71 -1.32
CA ARG A 121 -5.35 -5.84 -2.26
C ARG A 121 -6.86 -6.11 -2.30
N LYS A 122 -7.30 -7.36 -2.08
CA LYS A 122 -8.74 -7.69 -2.11
C LYS A 122 -9.52 -7.05 -0.96
N HIS A 123 -8.84 -6.69 0.12
CA HIS A 123 -9.43 -6.07 1.31
C HIS A 123 -9.43 -4.54 1.24
N VAL A 124 -8.78 -3.94 0.23
CA VAL A 124 -8.65 -2.48 0.11
C VAL A 124 -10.00 -1.76 0.12
N PRO A 125 -11.05 -2.21 -0.61
CA PRO A 125 -12.35 -1.52 -0.57
C PRO A 125 -12.95 -1.47 0.84
N THR A 126 -12.94 -2.58 1.56
CA THR A 126 -13.44 -2.64 2.94
C THR A 126 -12.57 -1.86 3.91
N LEU A 127 -11.24 -1.86 3.73
CA LEU A 127 -10.32 -1.04 4.53
C LEU A 127 -10.58 0.45 4.32
N ALA A 128 -10.85 0.87 3.08
CA ALA A 128 -11.23 2.24 2.74
C ALA A 128 -12.51 2.67 3.46
N GLU A 129 -13.54 1.82 3.47
CA GLU A 129 -14.78 2.06 4.23
C GLU A 129 -14.54 2.14 5.74
N ILE A 130 -13.77 1.21 6.32
CA ILE A 130 -13.50 1.16 7.77
C ILE A 130 -12.77 2.41 8.25
N PHE A 131 -11.81 2.92 7.46
CA PHE A 131 -10.98 4.07 7.83
C PHE A 131 -11.49 5.40 7.26
N GLY A 132 -12.57 5.40 6.47
CA GLY A 132 -13.11 6.60 5.85
C GLY A 132 -12.15 7.30 4.89
N VAL A 133 -11.31 6.53 4.17
CA VAL A 133 -10.33 7.08 3.20
C VAL A 133 -10.63 6.58 1.79
N PRO A 134 -10.30 7.34 0.73
CA PRO A 134 -10.47 6.87 -0.65
C PRO A 134 -9.64 5.61 -0.94
N VAL A 135 -10.14 4.72 -1.80
CA VAL A 135 -9.41 3.51 -2.25
C VAL A 135 -8.04 3.85 -2.84
N ASP A 136 -7.96 4.97 -3.58
CA ASP A 136 -6.73 5.45 -4.23
C ASP A 136 -5.61 5.75 -3.22
N PHE A 137 -5.97 6.05 -1.96
CA PHE A 137 -5.01 6.21 -0.87
C PHE A 137 -4.15 4.95 -0.70
N PHE A 138 -4.71 3.76 -0.90
CA PHE A 138 -3.99 2.50 -0.77
C PHE A 138 -3.17 2.15 -2.02
N LEU A 139 -3.58 2.62 -3.20
CA LEU A 139 -3.04 2.22 -4.49
C LEU A 139 -1.90 3.12 -4.99
N THR A 140 -1.83 4.37 -4.54
CA THR A 140 -0.82 5.33 -4.98
C THR A 140 0.49 5.17 -4.22
N GLY A 141 1.62 5.01 -4.91
CA GLY A 141 2.95 5.04 -4.31
C GLY A 141 3.25 6.45 -3.80
N MET A 142 3.74 6.55 -2.56
CA MET A 142 4.11 7.80 -1.85
C MET A 142 3.64 9.10 -2.51
N VAL A 143 2.41 9.49 -2.22
CA VAL A 143 2.14 10.91 -2.13
C VAL A 143 2.05 11.17 -0.64
N GLU A 144 2.88 12.07 -0.16
CA GLU A 144 2.49 13.00 0.90
C GLU A 144 1.23 13.71 0.39
N ALA A 145 0.13 12.97 0.28
CA ALA A 145 -1.16 13.54 0.04
C ALA A 145 -1.43 14.19 1.37
N GLU A 146 -1.05 15.47 1.47
CA GLU A 146 -1.78 16.41 2.29
C GLU A 146 -3.21 15.96 2.23
N THR A 147 -3.70 15.49 3.38
CA THR A 147 -4.97 14.82 3.49
C THR A 147 -5.98 15.70 2.79
N SER A 148 -6.37 15.34 1.57
CA SER A 148 -7.59 15.86 0.99
C SER A 148 -8.69 15.09 1.71
N MET A 149 -8.84 15.38 3.01
CA MET A 149 -10.17 15.43 3.59
C MET A 149 -10.94 16.29 2.60
N THR A 150 -11.95 15.73 1.95
CA THR A 150 -12.91 16.55 1.24
C THR A 150 -13.61 17.36 2.31
N VAL A 151 -12.98 18.47 2.66
CA VAL A 151 -13.48 19.41 3.64
C VAL A 151 -14.82 19.84 3.09
N THR A 152 -15.90 19.50 3.80
CA THR A 152 -17.22 19.98 3.41
C THR A 152 -17.19 21.51 3.44
N ALA A 153 -18.05 22.18 2.68
CA ALA A 153 -17.98 23.64 2.56
C ALA A 153 -18.00 24.34 3.93
N ASP A 154 -18.79 23.81 4.86
CA ASP A 154 -18.87 24.25 6.26
C ASP A 154 -17.60 23.97 7.08
N GLU A 155 -16.92 22.83 6.87
CA GLU A 155 -15.63 22.56 7.53
C GLU A 155 -14.54 23.52 7.01
N ALA A 156 -14.59 23.90 5.73
CA ALA A 156 -13.59 24.78 5.12
C ALA A 156 -13.74 26.21 5.64
N ASP A 157 -14.99 26.66 5.73
CA ASP A 157 -15.35 27.93 6.35
C ASP A 157 -14.96 27.95 7.83
N LEU A 158 -15.25 26.89 8.58
CA LEU A 158 -14.89 26.79 10.00
C LEU A 158 -13.37 26.84 10.21
N LEU A 159 -12.60 26.14 9.38
CA LEU A 159 -11.13 26.17 9.43
C LEU A 159 -10.58 27.55 9.06
N GLY A 160 -11.17 28.21 8.06
CA GLY A 160 -10.84 29.57 7.68
C GLY A 160 -11.03 30.54 8.85
N LEU A 161 -12.22 30.51 9.46
CA LEU A 161 -12.54 31.31 10.65
C LEU A 161 -11.59 31.00 11.79
N TYR A 162 -11.36 29.72 12.10
CA TYR A 162 -10.48 29.29 13.19
C TYR A 162 -9.06 29.83 13.03
N ARG A 163 -8.49 29.82 11.82
CA ARG A 163 -7.13 30.32 11.57
C ARG A 163 -6.96 31.80 11.90
N THR A 164 -8.01 32.60 11.69
CA THR A 164 -8.00 34.05 11.96
C THR A 164 -8.21 34.42 13.43
N LEU A 165 -8.67 33.49 14.26
CA LEU A 165 -8.94 33.75 15.68
C LEU A 165 -7.66 33.90 16.52
N SER A 166 -7.76 34.74 17.57
CA SER A 166 -6.73 34.85 18.60
C SER A 166 -6.61 33.55 19.42
N PRO A 167 -5.45 33.27 20.05
CA PRO A 167 -5.25 32.06 20.85
C PRO A 167 -6.31 31.85 21.96
N GLU A 168 -6.76 32.94 22.58
CA GLU A 168 -7.79 32.92 23.63
C GLU A 168 -9.16 32.48 23.10
N LEU A 169 -9.52 32.93 21.89
CA LEU A 169 -10.79 32.58 21.25
C LEU A 169 -10.78 31.15 20.70
N LYS A 170 -9.63 30.68 20.19
CA LYS A 170 -9.44 29.28 19.81
C LYS A 170 -9.69 28.33 20.98
N LEU A 171 -9.15 28.66 22.16
CA LEU A 171 -9.34 27.87 23.37
C LEU A 171 -10.81 27.84 23.83
N LYS A 172 -11.52 28.96 23.72
CA LYS A 172 -12.97 29.00 24.01
C LYS A 172 -13.76 28.12 23.05
N LEU A 173 -13.46 28.20 21.75
CA LEU A 173 -14.12 27.41 20.72
C LEU A 173 -13.87 25.92 20.91
N GLN A 174 -12.63 25.53 21.28
CA GLN A 174 -12.29 24.17 21.64
C GLN A 174 -13.11 23.65 22.83
N ARG A 175 -13.21 24.42 23.92
CA ARG A 175 -14.01 24.04 25.11
C ARG A 175 -15.50 23.89 24.79
N LEU A 176 -16.03 24.75 23.92
CA LEU A 176 -17.43 24.66 23.48
C LEU A 176 -17.66 23.40 22.66
N ALA A 177 -16.78 23.10 21.70
CA ALA A 177 -16.83 21.87 20.93
C ALA A 177 -16.79 20.64 21.85
N GLU A 178 -15.85 20.59 22.80
CA GLU A 178 -15.75 19.51 23.79
C GLU A 178 -16.98 19.35 24.68
N THR A 179 -17.71 20.45 24.94
CA THR A 179 -18.95 20.42 25.73
C THR A 179 -20.09 19.84 24.90
N LEU A 180 -20.21 20.26 23.64
CA LEU A 180 -21.22 19.78 22.72
C LEU A 180 -21.03 18.30 22.38
N THR A 181 -19.79 17.85 22.19
CA THR A 181 -19.47 16.42 21.95
C THR A 181 -19.81 15.53 23.14
N ARG A 182 -19.84 16.06 24.37
CA ARG A 182 -20.26 15.32 25.57
C ARG A 182 -21.78 15.24 25.75
N GLN A 183 -22.52 16.09 25.05
CA GLN A 183 -23.98 16.18 25.12
C GLN A 183 -24.68 15.45 23.96
N ALA A 184 -23.92 15.05 22.94
CA ALA A 184 -24.35 14.19 21.84
C ALA A 184 -24.13 12.71 22.18
#